data_AF-A0A538RE52-F1
#
_entry.id   AF-A0A538RE52-F1
#
_cell.length_a   1.000
_cell.length_b   1.000
_cell.length_c   1.000
_cell.angle_alpha   90.00
_cell.angle_beta   90.00
_cell.angle_gamma   90.00
#
_symmetry.space_group_name_H-M   'P 1'
#
loop_
_entity.id
_entity.type
_entity.pdbx_description
1 polymer ?
#
loop_
_entity_poly.entity_id
_entity_poly.type
_entity_poly.pdbx_seq_one_letter_code
_entity_poly.pdbx_strand_id
1 'polypeptide(L)'
;MNPAALDAAIPAGETIVLDSSAILAYLSGAEAASPASASIIDGFVASGRNRAVVSAITVTETLVRPLRAGAPTAVRIVEDFLLRFPNLRVDPVSFETARVAAEIRARTAAPAPDALILATAVTAGARIVVAKPTGQDSSRPWVRDALALGDAA
;
A
#
# COMPACT_ATOMS: atom_id res chain seq x y z
N MET A 1 -11.86 4.59 10.78
CA MET A 1 -12.58 3.29 10.82
C MET A 1 -12.31 2.56 12.12
N ASN A 2 -13.32 1.85 12.66
CA ASN A 2 -13.16 0.94 13.79
C ASN A 2 -12.63 -0.45 13.31
N PRO A 3 -12.19 -1.34 14.21
CA PRO A 3 -11.65 -2.65 13.83
C PRO A 3 -12.62 -3.51 13.01
N ALA A 4 -13.91 -3.57 13.37
CA ALA A 4 -14.90 -4.35 12.65
C ALA A 4 -15.08 -3.91 11.19
N ALA A 5 -15.01 -2.60 10.92
CA ALA A 5 -15.06 -2.07 9.56
C ALA A 5 -13.81 -2.43 8.75
N LEU A 6 -12.64 -2.52 9.40
CA LEU A 6 -11.40 -2.97 8.75
C LEU A 6 -11.45 -4.46 8.41
N ASP A 7 -11.98 -5.29 9.30
CA ASP A 7 -12.16 -6.73 9.05
C ASP A 7 -13.10 -6.98 7.87
N ALA A 8 -14.20 -6.23 7.77
CA ALA A 8 -15.13 -6.33 6.65
C ALA A 8 -14.53 -5.82 5.32
N ALA A 9 -13.76 -4.72 5.38
CA ALA A 9 -13.12 -4.15 4.19
C ALA A 9 -11.90 -4.95 3.70
N ILE A 10 -11.26 -5.71 4.60
CA ILE A 10 -10.09 -6.54 4.31
C ILE A 10 -10.37 -7.96 4.83
N PRO A 11 -11.03 -8.82 4.02
CA PRO A 11 -11.27 -10.21 4.38
C PRO A 11 -9.96 -10.96 4.65
N ALA A 12 -9.99 -11.90 5.59
CA ALA A 12 -8.82 -12.73 5.90
C ALA A 12 -8.41 -13.60 4.70
N GLY A 13 -7.11 -13.82 4.52
CA GLY A 13 -6.55 -14.60 3.42
C GLY A 13 -6.35 -13.83 2.11
N GLU A 14 -7.00 -12.67 1.95
CA GLU A 14 -6.79 -11.81 0.79
C GLU A 14 -5.35 -11.26 0.75
N THR A 15 -4.80 -11.18 -0.45
CA THR A 15 -3.57 -10.42 -0.67
C THR A 15 -3.92 -8.94 -0.80
N ILE A 16 -3.19 -8.09 -0.10
CA ILE A 16 -3.39 -6.64 -0.11
C ILE A 16 -2.14 -5.93 -0.66
N VAL A 17 -2.33 -4.79 -1.30
CA VAL A 17 -1.23 -3.88 -1.67
C VAL A 17 -1.19 -2.71 -0.69
N LEU A 18 -0.02 -2.42 -0.14
CA LEU A 18 0.18 -1.25 0.72
C LEU A 18 0.70 -0.07 -0.12
N ASP A 19 -0.07 1.01 -0.13
CA ASP A 19 0.35 2.29 -0.70
C ASP A 19 1.39 2.99 0.19
N SER A 20 2.16 3.92 -0.38
CA SER A 20 3.14 4.73 0.35
C SER A 20 2.50 5.51 1.49
N SER A 21 1.28 6.03 1.29
CA SER A 21 0.57 6.76 2.34
C SER A 21 0.25 5.91 3.58
N ALA A 22 -0.05 4.62 3.40
CA ALA A 22 -0.32 3.69 4.50
C ALA A 22 0.97 3.33 5.25
N ILE A 23 2.06 3.08 4.53
CA ILE A 23 3.38 2.79 5.11
C ILE A 23 3.91 4.00 5.88
N LEU A 24 3.85 5.20 5.29
CA LEU A 24 4.30 6.42 5.96
C LEU A 24 3.47 6.73 7.21
N ALA A 25 2.16 6.46 7.17
CA ALA A 25 1.30 6.62 8.35
C ALA A 25 1.63 5.64 9.47
N TYR A 26 2.22 4.48 9.15
CA TYR A 26 2.70 3.52 10.14
C TYR A 26 4.08 3.89 10.70
N LEU A 27 5.02 4.29 9.84
CA LEU A 27 6.42 4.54 10.22
C LEU A 27 6.69 5.89 10.90
N SER A 28 5.77 6.86 10.87
CA SER A 28 6.02 8.22 11.35
C SER A 28 6.28 8.36 12.87
N GLY A 29 6.17 7.28 13.66
CA GLY A 29 6.85 7.12 14.96
C GLY A 29 6.45 8.03 16.13
N ALA A 30 5.67 9.10 15.96
CA ALA A 30 5.26 9.97 17.07
C ALA A 30 3.83 9.65 17.50
N GLU A 31 3.64 8.81 18.53
CA GLU A 31 2.38 8.44 19.22
C GLU A 31 1.15 8.03 18.36
N ALA A 32 1.23 8.09 17.03
CA ALA A 32 0.11 7.99 16.11
C ALA A 32 0.54 7.35 14.79
N ALA A 33 1.04 6.11 14.84
CA ALA A 33 0.65 5.22 13.74
C ALA A 33 -0.88 5.28 13.69
N SER A 34 -1.48 5.57 12.53
CA SER A 34 -2.94 5.61 12.49
C SER A 34 -3.45 4.29 13.09
N PRO A 35 -4.38 4.30 14.06
CA PRO A 35 -4.86 3.05 14.64
C PRO A 35 -5.30 2.05 13.56
N ALA A 36 -5.80 2.55 12.43
CA ALA A 36 -6.08 1.74 11.26
C ALA A 36 -4.82 1.13 10.61
N SER A 37 -3.77 1.92 10.35
CA SER A 37 -2.53 1.39 9.75
C SER A 37 -1.83 0.41 10.68
N ALA A 38 -1.83 0.64 12.00
CA ALA A 38 -1.31 -0.29 12.99
C ALA A 38 -2.12 -1.60 13.01
N SER A 39 -3.46 -1.53 13.07
CA SER A 39 -4.31 -2.72 13.00
C SER A 39 -4.10 -3.53 11.71
N ILE A 40 -3.90 -2.86 10.58
CA ILE A 40 -3.65 -3.55 9.30
C ILE A 40 -2.26 -4.18 9.29
N ILE A 41 -1.21 -3.42 9.61
CA ILE A 41 0.17 -3.88 9.45
C ILE A 41 0.56 -4.87 10.56
N ASP A 42 0.30 -4.55 11.83
CA ASP A 42 0.63 -5.44 12.94
C ASP A 42 -0.42 -6.54 13.09
N GLY A 43 -1.70 -6.18 13.02
CA GLY A 43 -2.80 -7.10 13.26
C GLY A 43 -3.08 -8.06 12.10
N PHE A 44 -3.00 -7.60 10.84
CA PHE A 44 -3.36 -8.43 9.69
C PHE A 44 -2.13 -8.96 8.95
N VAL A 45 -1.13 -8.12 8.70
CA VAL A 45 0.05 -8.53 7.93
C VAL A 45 1.02 -9.32 8.81
N ALA A 46 1.44 -8.77 9.95
CA ALA A 46 2.44 -9.45 10.78
C ALA A 46 1.97 -10.79 11.33
N SER A 47 0.68 -10.91 11.66
CA SER A 47 0.06 -12.16 12.12
C SER A 47 -0.06 -13.24 11.04
N GLY A 48 0.07 -12.87 9.75
CA GLY A 48 -0.14 -13.77 8.62
C GLY A 48 -1.60 -13.95 8.21
N ARG A 49 -2.54 -13.20 8.82
CA ARG A 49 -3.94 -13.16 8.38
C ARG A 49 -4.07 -12.72 6.92
N ASN A 50 -3.23 -11.79 6.48
CA ASN A 50 -3.16 -11.30 5.10
C ASN A 50 -1.71 -11.21 4.63
N ARG A 51 -1.46 -11.54 3.37
CA ARG A 51 -0.17 -11.26 2.72
C ARG A 51 -0.17 -9.85 2.17
N ALA A 52 0.93 -9.12 2.35
CA ALA A 52 1.10 -7.78 1.82
C ALA A 52 2.09 -7.75 0.65
N VAL A 53 1.76 -6.96 -0.36
CA VAL A 53 2.64 -6.62 -1.48
C VAL A 53 2.89 -5.12 -1.48
N VAL A 54 4.12 -4.73 -1.73
CA VAL A 54 4.52 -3.33 -1.89
C VAL A 54 5.10 -3.13 -3.29
N SER A 55 4.66 -2.10 -4.00
CA SER A 55 5.22 -1.77 -5.31
C SER A 55 6.62 -1.16 -5.18
N ALA A 56 7.52 -1.42 -6.12
CA ALA A 56 8.79 -0.68 -6.22
C ALA A 56 8.61 0.85 -6.34
N ILE A 57 7.44 1.31 -6.80
CA ILE A 57 7.07 2.73 -6.76
C ILE A 57 6.93 3.24 -5.33
N THR A 58 6.22 2.49 -4.50
CA THR A 58 6.06 2.78 -3.07
C THR A 58 7.41 2.76 -2.32
N VAL A 59 8.35 1.89 -2.71
CA VAL A 59 9.73 1.90 -2.20
C VAL A 59 10.40 3.25 -2.48
N THR A 60 10.29 3.72 -3.72
CA THR A 60 10.85 5.03 -4.11
C THR A 60 10.24 6.15 -3.28
N GLU A 61 8.91 6.20 -3.18
CA GLU A 61 8.20 7.26 -2.47
C GLU A 61 8.53 7.32 -0.97
N THR A 62 8.63 6.16 -0.33
CA THR A 62 8.91 6.05 1.12
C THR A 62 10.36 6.42 1.45
N LEU A 63 11.31 6.17 0.55
CA LEU A 63 12.73 6.48 0.76
C LEU A 63 13.14 7.92 0.39
N VAL A 64 12.39 8.61 -0.48
CA VAL A 64 12.74 9.97 -0.94
C VAL A 64 12.95 10.95 0.23
N ARG A 65 12.02 10.99 1.20
CA ARG A 65 12.12 11.92 2.34
C ARG A 65 13.34 11.65 3.24
N PRO A 66 13.54 10.43 3.76
CA PRO A 66 14.69 10.15 4.62
C PRO A 66 16.05 10.28 3.90
N LEU A 67 16.13 9.92 2.62
CA LEU A 67 17.35 10.13 1.83
C LEU A 67 17.65 11.61 1.63
N ARG A 68 16.65 12.42 1.27
CA ARG A 68 16.80 13.88 1.11
C ARG A 68 17.20 14.55 2.42
N ALA A 69 16.72 14.06 3.55
CA ALA A 69 17.05 14.58 4.88
C ALA A 69 18.45 14.15 5.38
N GLY A 70 19.15 13.27 4.65
CA GLY A 70 20.43 12.71 5.12
C GLY A 70 20.28 11.94 6.43
N ALA A 71 19.15 11.26 6.64
CA ALA A 71 18.80 10.60 7.90
C ALA A 71 18.97 9.08 7.80
N PRO A 72 20.20 8.52 7.96
CA PRO A 72 20.49 7.11 7.73
C PRO A 72 19.70 6.17 8.64
N THR A 73 19.39 6.58 9.87
CA THR A 73 18.52 5.81 10.77
C THR A 73 17.12 5.66 10.21
N ALA A 74 16.55 6.73 9.63
CA ALA A 74 15.21 6.68 9.04
C ALA A 74 15.20 5.86 7.74
N VAL A 75 16.25 5.96 6.92
CA VAL A 75 16.43 5.09 5.73
C VAL A 75 16.41 3.63 6.16
N ARG A 76 17.22 3.26 7.15
CA ARG A 76 17.28 1.88 7.66
C ARG A 76 15.93 1.39 8.19
N ILE A 77 15.16 2.22 8.89
CA ILE A 77 13.83 1.85 9.38
C ILE A 77 12.89 1.50 8.21
N VAL A 78 12.90 2.30 7.14
CA VAL A 78 12.10 2.03 5.94
C VAL A 78 12.58 0.75 5.24
N GLU A 79 13.89 0.56 5.08
CA GLU A 79 14.45 -0.64 4.44
C GLU A 79 14.19 -1.91 5.27
N ASP A 80 14.38 -1.86 6.59
CA ASP A 80 14.11 -2.98 7.49
C ASP A 80 12.62 -3.38 7.42
N PHE A 81 11.71 -2.40 7.35
CA PHE A 81 10.28 -2.66 7.12
C PHE A 81 10.04 -3.32 5.75
N LEU A 82 10.55 -2.76 4.67
CA LEU A 82 10.28 -3.26 3.31
C LEU A 82 10.89 -4.64 3.03
N LEU A 83 12.03 -4.96 3.64
CA LEU A 83 12.79 -6.16 3.33
C LEU A 83 12.61 -7.30 4.34
N ARG A 84 12.19 -7.00 5.57
CA ARG A 84 12.20 -7.99 6.66
C ARG A 84 10.86 -8.12 7.39
N PHE A 85 9.87 -7.28 7.09
CA PHE A 85 8.59 -7.37 7.77
C PHE A 85 7.86 -8.67 7.38
N PRO A 86 7.35 -9.43 8.36
CA PRO A 86 6.73 -10.73 8.10
C PRO A 86 5.53 -10.61 7.16
N ASN A 87 5.38 -11.61 6.27
CA ASN A 87 4.30 -11.71 5.28
C ASN A 87 4.18 -10.51 4.30
N LEU A 88 5.21 -9.67 4.24
CA LEU A 88 5.34 -8.57 3.29
C LEU A 88 6.41 -8.91 2.24
N ARG A 89 6.12 -8.60 0.99
CA ARG A 89 7.11 -8.66 -0.10
C ARG A 89 7.04 -7.41 -0.97
N VAL A 90 8.16 -7.09 -1.59
CA VAL A 90 8.26 -6.00 -2.58
C VAL A 90 8.25 -6.60 -3.97
N ASP A 91 7.38 -6.09 -4.85
CA ASP A 91 7.28 -6.51 -6.24
C ASP A 91 7.91 -5.47 -7.18
N PRO A 92 8.79 -5.89 -8.11
CA PRO A 92 9.35 -5.00 -9.11
C PRO A 92 8.29 -4.58 -10.13
N VAL A 93 8.53 -3.46 -10.81
CA VAL A 93 7.73 -3.09 -11.99
C VAL A 93 8.21 -3.93 -13.18
N SER A 94 7.48 -4.99 -13.47
CA SER A 94 7.68 -5.80 -14.67
C SER A 94 7.09 -5.13 -15.92
N PHE A 95 7.39 -5.65 -17.11
CA PHE A 95 6.71 -5.21 -18.34
C PHE A 95 5.20 -5.41 -18.27
N GLU A 96 4.73 -6.53 -17.69
CA GLU A 96 3.32 -6.81 -17.50
C GLU A 96 2.67 -5.77 -16.59
N THR A 97 3.30 -5.45 -15.45
CA THR A 97 2.85 -4.41 -14.52
C THR A 97 2.80 -3.04 -15.21
N ALA A 98 3.81 -2.71 -16.01
CA ALA A 98 3.84 -1.46 -16.76
C ALA A 98 2.74 -1.37 -17.84
N ARG A 99 2.45 -2.48 -18.54
CA ARG A 99 1.35 -2.55 -19.52
C ARG A 99 0.00 -2.33 -18.84
N VAL A 100 -0.26 -3.03 -17.73
CA VAL A 100 -1.50 -2.86 -16.95
C VAL A 100 -1.62 -1.42 -16.43
N ALA A 101 -0.52 -0.81 -15.98
CA ALA A 101 -0.53 0.60 -15.57
C ALA A 101 -0.86 1.54 -16.74
N ALA A 102 -0.31 1.29 -17.93
CA ALA A 102 -0.64 2.06 -19.13
C ALA A 102 -2.12 1.94 -19.49
N GLU A 103 -2.70 0.75 -19.38
CA GLU A 103 -4.14 0.51 -19.59
C GLU A 103 -5.01 1.24 -18.59
N ILE A 104 -4.66 1.17 -17.30
CA ILE A 104 -5.35 1.94 -16.26
C ILE A 104 -5.29 3.43 -16.60
N ARG A 105 -4.15 3.97 -17.03
CA ARG A 105 -4.00 5.39 -17.41
C ARG A 105 -4.67 5.77 -18.73
N ALA A 106 -4.86 4.83 -19.64
CA ALA A 106 -5.61 5.10 -20.86
C ALA A 106 -7.10 5.28 -20.56
N ARG A 107 -7.62 4.53 -19.57
CA ARG A 107 -9.02 4.60 -19.13
C ARG A 107 -9.27 5.63 -18.04
N THR A 108 -8.26 5.95 -17.25
CA THR A 108 -8.33 6.84 -16.09
C THR A 108 -7.32 7.97 -16.24
N ALA A 109 -7.63 9.17 -15.76
CA ALA A 109 -6.63 10.24 -15.68
C ALA A 109 -5.62 10.04 -14.53
N ALA A 110 -5.38 8.79 -14.08
CA ALA A 110 -4.54 8.50 -12.94
C ALA A 110 -3.07 8.90 -13.21
N PRO A 111 -2.40 9.52 -12.22
CA PRO A 111 -0.96 9.71 -12.26
C PRO A 111 -0.20 8.39 -12.45
N ALA A 112 0.98 8.45 -13.08
CA ALA A 112 1.76 7.25 -13.35
C ALA A 112 2.14 6.44 -12.08
N PRO A 113 2.54 7.05 -10.95
CA PRO A 113 2.80 6.32 -9.71
C PRO A 113 1.57 5.56 -9.22
N ASP A 114 0.42 6.24 -9.12
CA ASP A 114 -0.86 5.64 -8.70
C ASP A 114 -1.25 4.47 -9.61
N ALA A 115 -1.14 4.65 -10.93
CA ALA A 115 -1.45 3.59 -11.88
C ALA A 115 -0.54 2.37 -11.75
N LEU A 116 0.75 2.56 -11.42
CA LEU A 116 1.70 1.47 -11.19
C LEU A 116 1.42 0.74 -9.87
N ILE A 117 1.00 1.44 -8.82
CA ILE A 117 0.57 0.82 -7.56
C ILE A 117 -0.69 -0.03 -7.77
N LEU A 118 -1.68 0.51 -8.49
CA LEU A 118 -2.89 -0.23 -8.87
C LEU A 118 -2.56 -1.45 -9.76
N ALA A 119 -1.69 -1.28 -10.75
CA ALA A 119 -1.24 -2.38 -11.59
C ALA A 119 -0.47 -3.46 -10.82
N THR A 120 0.27 -3.07 -9.77
CA THR A 120 0.90 -4.02 -8.85
C THR A 120 -0.17 -4.88 -8.16
N ALA A 121 -1.30 -4.29 -7.74
CA ALA A 121 -2.40 -5.05 -7.16
C ALA A 121 -2.98 -6.06 -8.15
N VAL A 122 -3.30 -5.61 -9.36
CA VAL A 122 -3.83 -6.49 -10.42
C VAL A 122 -2.88 -7.65 -10.73
N THR A 123 -1.59 -7.37 -10.96
CA THR A 123 -0.60 -8.40 -11.30
C THR A 123 -0.25 -9.32 -10.12
N ALA A 124 -0.43 -8.86 -8.88
CA ALA A 124 -0.29 -9.69 -7.69
C ALA A 124 -1.56 -10.48 -7.32
N GLY A 125 -2.64 -10.38 -8.11
CA GLY A 125 -3.93 -11.00 -7.80
C GLY A 125 -4.64 -10.39 -6.58
N ALA A 126 -4.27 -9.18 -6.19
CA ALA A 126 -4.85 -8.45 -5.08
C ALA A 126 -5.99 -7.55 -5.56
N ARG A 127 -7.12 -7.59 -4.84
CA ARG A 127 -8.26 -6.69 -5.09
C ARG A 127 -8.23 -5.41 -4.26
N ILE A 128 -7.41 -5.40 -3.21
CA ILE A 128 -7.47 -4.40 -2.15
C ILE A 128 -6.15 -3.63 -2.13
N VAL A 129 -6.24 -2.32 -2.33
CA VAL A 129 -5.14 -1.38 -2.12
C VAL A 129 -5.43 -0.59 -0.85
N VAL A 130 -4.53 -0.69 0.13
CA VAL A 130 -4.61 0.00 1.40
C VAL A 130 -3.87 1.33 1.29
N ALA A 131 -4.59 2.43 1.43
CA ALA A 131 -4.07 3.79 1.39
C ALA A 131 -4.73 4.64 2.48
N LYS A 132 -4.00 5.64 2.98
CA LYS A 132 -4.61 6.64 3.86
C LYS A 132 -5.64 7.44 3.06
N PRO A 133 -6.90 7.58 3.53
CA PRO A 133 -7.90 8.38 2.83
C PRO A 133 -7.47 9.85 2.77
N THR A 134 -7.77 10.51 1.66
CA THR A 134 -7.54 11.95 1.50
C THR A 134 -8.67 12.75 2.17
N GLY A 135 -8.30 13.86 2.80
CA GLY A 135 -9.22 14.71 3.57
C GLY A 135 -9.16 14.48 5.08
N GLN A 136 -9.87 15.31 5.85
CA GLN A 136 -9.93 15.21 7.32
C GLN A 136 -10.98 14.20 7.82
N ASP A 137 -11.78 13.64 6.92
CA ASP A 137 -12.84 12.70 7.26
C ASP A 137 -12.27 11.29 7.55
N SER A 138 -12.26 10.94 8.83
CA SER A 138 -11.76 9.66 9.34
C SER A 138 -12.72 8.48 9.13
N SER A 139 -13.94 8.74 8.62
CA SER A 139 -14.92 7.72 8.24
C SER A 139 -14.65 7.12 6.87
N ARG A 140 -13.85 7.79 6.02
CA ARG A 140 -13.48 7.30 4.69
C ARG A 140 -12.74 5.95 4.76
N PRO A 141 -12.99 5.05 3.80
CA PRO A 141 -12.33 3.77 3.77
C PRO A 141 -10.84 3.93 3.46
N TRP A 142 -10.03 3.09 4.11
CA TRP A 142 -8.60 2.93 3.89
C TRP A 142 -8.33 1.97 2.72
N VAL A 143 -9.37 1.45 2.09
CA VAL A 143 -9.30 0.46 1.02
C VAL A 143 -9.82 1.07 -0.26
N ARG A 144 -9.12 0.81 -1.36
CA ARG A 144 -9.56 1.03 -2.74
C ARG A 144 -9.67 -0.32 -3.44
N ASP A 145 -10.72 -0.49 -4.23
CA ASP A 145 -10.88 -1.65 -5.09
C ASP A 145 -10.02 -1.49 -6.35
N ALA A 146 -9.08 -2.42 -6.55
CA ALA A 146 -8.18 -2.41 -7.70
C ALA A 146 -8.87 -2.85 -9.00
N LEU A 147 -9.91 -3.69 -8.92
CA LEU A 147 -10.63 -4.22 -10.09
C LEU A 147 -11.74 -3.29 -10.58
N ALA A 148 -12.35 -2.51 -9.68
CA ALA A 148 -13.27 -1.44 -10.08
C ALA A 148 -12.62 -0.40 -11.03
N LEU A 149 -11.29 -0.38 -11.13
CA LEU A 149 -10.50 0.46 -12.05
C LEU A 149 -9.98 -0.33 -13.28
N GLY A 150 -10.10 -1.66 -13.26
CA GLY A 150 -9.69 -2.60 -14.30
C GLY A 150 -10.82 -3.07 -15.22
N ASP A 151 -12.03 -3.26 -14.68
CA ASP A 151 -13.17 -3.93 -15.35
C ASP A 151 -13.99 -3.07 -16.33
N ALA A 152 -13.48 -1.91 -16.73
CA ALA A 152 -14.03 -1.14 -17.87
C ALA A 152 -13.40 -1.63 -19.20
N ALA A 153 -13.46 -2.94 -19.44
CA ALA A 153 -13.01 -3.62 -20.65
C ALA A 153 -14.19 -4.03 -21.54
#